data_AF-A0A418XQ25-F1
#
_entry.id   AF-A0A418XQ25-F1
#
_cell.length_a   1.000
_cell.length_b   1.000
_cell.length_c   1.000
_cell.angle_alpha   90.00
_cell.angle_beta   90.00
_cell.angle_gamma   90.00
#
_symmetry.space_group_name_H-M   'P 1'
#
loop_
_entity.id
_entity.type
_entity.pdbx_description
1 polymer ?
#
loop_
_entity_poly.entity_id
_entity_poly.type
_entity_poly.pdbx_seq_one_letter_code
_entity_poly.pdbx_strand_id
1 'polypeptide(L)'
;MWEEGDFVSKGTLIILSLMSMGSWYILITKLIDQAKIMKQSKETQAKFWKASSIAAGSAQLKEGSPFRFIAETGTKATAHHDGALLEQIDLSTWVTMSIQRAVEKVQSRLQDGLSFLATVGSTAPFIGLFGTVWGIYNALTAIGMSGNASIDKVAGPVGEALIMTAFGLFVAVPAVLGYNWLVRRNKSAMEDVRSFSADVHSVLISGAMSTSEAGRAAGAKKIG
;
A
#
# COMPACT_ATOMS: atom_id res chain seq x y z
N MET A 1 2.14 28.44 25.60
CA MET A 1 1.43 27.30 24.92
C MET A 1 0.44 26.49 25.77
N TRP A 2 0.78 25.66 26.78
CA TRP A 2 -0.26 24.81 27.44
C TRP A 2 -1.10 25.56 28.49
N GLU A 3 -0.53 26.53 29.20
CA GLU A 3 -1.25 27.31 30.22
C GLU A 3 -2.11 28.45 29.64
N GLU A 4 -1.77 28.98 28.46
CA GLU A 4 -2.50 30.09 27.79
C GLU A 4 -3.30 29.65 26.54
N GLY A 5 -3.14 28.40 26.08
CA GLY A 5 -3.76 27.93 24.85
C GLY A 5 -5.25 27.64 25.00
N ASP A 6 -6.06 28.33 24.20
CA ASP A 6 -7.49 28.07 24.02
C ASP A 6 -7.77 26.62 23.56
N PHE A 7 -8.96 26.11 23.84
CA PHE A 7 -9.37 24.72 23.58
C PHE A 7 -9.14 24.31 22.12
N VAL A 8 -9.44 25.21 21.19
CA VAL A 8 -9.26 24.98 19.74
C VAL A 8 -7.79 24.78 19.38
N SER A 9 -6.89 25.62 19.89
CA SER A 9 -5.44 25.53 19.65
C SER A 9 -4.87 24.20 20.13
N LYS A 10 -5.30 23.75 21.32
CA LYS A 10 -4.92 22.43 21.86
C LYS A 10 -5.46 21.30 21.00
N GLY A 11 -6.70 21.39 20.54
CA GLY A 11 -7.31 20.44 19.61
C GLY A 11 -6.54 20.33 18.30
N THR A 12 -6.18 21.46 17.69
CA THR A 12 -5.39 21.50 16.45
C THR A 12 -4.04 20.80 16.63
N LEU A 13 -3.31 21.08 17.71
CA LEU A 13 -2.03 20.42 18.00
C LEU A 13 -2.19 18.91 18.16
N ILE A 14 -3.19 18.45 18.92
CA ILE A 14 -3.45 17.02 19.12
C ILE A 14 -3.72 16.32 17.79
N ILE A 15 -4.57 16.92 16.93
CA ILE A 15 -4.89 16.38 15.62
C ILE A 15 -3.61 16.26 14.77
N LEU A 16 -2.81 17.34 14.68
CA LEU A 16 -1.56 17.34 13.91
C LEU A 16 -0.55 16.31 14.45
N SER A 17 -0.44 16.16 15.77
CA SER A 17 0.41 15.15 16.41
C SER A 17 -0.04 13.73 16.07
N LEU A 18 -1.35 13.43 16.11
CA LEU A 18 -1.90 12.12 15.72
C LEU A 18 -1.65 11.83 14.23
N MET A 19 -1.85 12.81 13.36
CA MET A 19 -1.56 12.70 11.92
C MET A 19 -0.08 12.43 11.65
N SER A 20 0.82 13.08 12.40
CA SER A 20 2.26 12.87 12.31
C SER A 20 2.66 11.45 12.73
N MET A 21 2.20 11.00 13.89
CA MET A 21 2.48 9.65 14.40
C MET A 21 1.96 8.57 13.45
N GLY A 22 0.72 8.72 12.96
CA GLY A 22 0.14 7.82 11.97
C GLY A 22 0.95 7.78 10.67
N SER A 23 1.44 8.93 10.21
CA SER A 23 2.23 9.01 8.98
C SER A 23 3.57 8.29 9.11
N TRP A 24 4.28 8.49 10.22
CA TRP A 24 5.52 7.77 10.49
C TRP A 24 5.33 6.27 10.65
N TYR A 25 4.27 5.85 11.36
CA TYR A 25 3.93 4.43 11.51
C TYR A 25 3.69 3.75 10.14
N ILE A 26 2.86 4.36 9.29
CA ILE A 26 2.58 3.82 7.95
C ILE A 26 3.84 3.82 7.08
N LEU A 27 4.64 4.88 7.15
CA LEU A 27 5.88 4.97 6.39
C LEU A 27 6.84 3.82 6.73
N ILE A 28 7.11 3.59 8.02
CA ILE A 28 8.04 2.56 8.46
C ILE A 28 7.53 1.16 8.12
N THR A 29 6.25 0.88 8.43
CA THR A 29 5.66 -0.45 8.17
C THR A 29 5.66 -0.78 6.68
N LYS A 30 5.28 0.16 5.82
CA LYS A 30 5.27 -0.06 4.36
C LYS A 30 6.67 -0.22 3.78
N LEU A 31 7.67 0.48 4.30
CA LEU A 31 9.06 0.29 3.86
C LEU A 31 9.58 -1.10 4.18
N ILE A 32 9.25 -1.61 5.37
CA ILE A 32 9.62 -2.97 5.78
C ILE A 32 8.93 -3.99 4.86
N ASP A 33 7.65 -3.82 4.58
CA ASP A 33 6.89 -4.77 3.74
C ASP A 33 7.36 -4.76 2.28
N GLN A 34 7.62 -3.58 1.71
CA GLN A 34 8.21 -3.47 0.37
C GLN A 34 9.61 -4.09 0.31
N ALA A 35 10.44 -3.88 1.33
CA ALA A 35 11.76 -4.50 1.41
C ALA A 35 11.68 -6.04 1.50
N LYS A 36 10.72 -6.57 2.26
CA LYS A 36 10.44 -8.02 2.31
C LYS A 36 10.07 -8.56 0.94
N ILE A 37 9.17 -7.89 0.21
CA ILE A 37 8.73 -8.33 -1.13
C ILE A 37 9.90 -8.34 -2.11
N MET A 38 10.72 -7.28 -2.13
CA MET A 38 11.91 -7.23 -2.98
C MET A 38 12.92 -8.34 -2.64
N LYS A 39 13.08 -8.69 -1.36
CA LYS A 39 13.92 -9.82 -0.95
C LYS A 39 13.33 -11.15 -1.41
N GLN A 40 12.02 -11.35 -1.21
CA GLN A 40 11.29 -12.56 -1.61
C GLN A 40 11.29 -12.76 -3.14
N SER A 41 11.26 -11.67 -3.92
CA SER A 41 11.41 -11.69 -5.37
C SER A 41 12.72 -12.37 -5.79
N LYS A 42 13.86 -11.92 -5.22
CA LYS A 42 15.18 -12.51 -5.47
C LYS A 42 15.27 -13.97 -5.03
N GLU A 43 14.72 -14.31 -3.87
CA GLU A 43 14.68 -15.69 -3.38
C GLU A 43 13.84 -16.60 -4.29
N THR A 44 12.73 -16.08 -4.81
CA THR A 44 11.87 -16.78 -5.76
C THR A 44 12.64 -17.07 -7.04
N GLN A 45 13.29 -16.06 -7.63
CA GLN A 45 14.08 -16.25 -8.84
C GLN A 45 15.20 -17.31 -8.68
N ALA A 46 15.81 -17.39 -7.48
CA ALA A 46 16.93 -18.29 -7.22
C ALA A 46 16.52 -19.74 -6.92
N LYS A 47 15.35 -19.96 -6.32
CA LYS A 47 14.91 -21.27 -5.80
C LYS A 47 13.71 -21.86 -6.53
N PHE A 48 12.69 -21.05 -6.81
CA PHE A 48 11.41 -21.52 -7.34
C PHE A 48 11.57 -22.20 -8.70
N TRP A 49 12.30 -21.56 -9.62
CA TRP A 49 12.49 -22.07 -10.98
C TRP A 49 13.40 -23.30 -11.10
N LYS A 50 14.07 -23.69 -10.01
CA LYS A 50 14.88 -24.92 -9.95
C LYS A 50 14.07 -26.13 -9.49
N ALA A 51 12.84 -25.94 -9.03
CA ALA A 51 11.97 -27.01 -8.59
C ALA A 51 11.40 -27.81 -9.77
N SER A 52 11.03 -29.07 -9.52
CA SER A 52 10.46 -29.97 -10.53
C SER A 52 9.02 -29.62 -10.93
N SER A 53 8.32 -28.77 -10.16
CA SER A 53 6.97 -28.32 -10.45
C SER A 53 6.66 -27.01 -9.73
N ILE A 54 5.61 -26.31 -10.17
CA ILE A 54 5.10 -25.08 -9.52
C ILE A 54 4.71 -25.34 -8.06
N ALA A 55 4.13 -26.51 -7.76
CA ALA A 55 3.76 -26.89 -6.39
C ALA A 55 4.98 -27.14 -5.49
N ALA A 56 6.02 -27.80 -6.02
CA ALA A 56 7.27 -27.99 -5.29
C ALA A 56 8.04 -26.67 -5.10
N GLY A 57 7.98 -25.78 -6.09
CA GLY A 57 8.56 -24.45 -6.02
C GLY A 57 7.86 -23.56 -5.00
N SER A 58 6.51 -23.55 -4.98
CA SER A 58 5.73 -22.72 -4.04
C SER A 58 5.91 -23.15 -2.59
N ALA A 59 6.09 -24.46 -2.33
CA ALA A 59 6.38 -24.99 -1.00
C ALA A 59 7.72 -24.50 -0.41
N GLN A 60 8.69 -24.14 -1.26
CA GLN A 60 9.98 -23.58 -0.83
C GLN A 60 9.91 -22.07 -0.53
N LEU A 61 8.82 -21.41 -0.89
CA LEU A 61 8.62 -19.99 -0.63
C LEU A 61 8.03 -19.76 0.76
N LYS A 62 8.38 -18.62 1.35
CA LYS A 62 7.89 -18.23 2.68
C LYS A 62 6.36 -18.08 2.69
N GLU A 63 5.73 -18.54 3.76
CA GLU A 63 4.30 -18.28 3.99
C GLU A 63 4.01 -16.77 4.02
N GLY A 64 2.89 -16.38 3.42
CA GLY A 64 2.50 -14.98 3.25
C GLY A 64 3.26 -14.23 2.14
N SER A 65 4.20 -14.86 1.43
CA SER A 65 4.83 -14.27 0.24
C SER A 65 3.80 -14.07 -0.88
N PRO A 66 3.77 -12.89 -1.54
CA PRO A 66 2.93 -12.66 -2.72
C PRO A 66 3.20 -13.69 -3.83
N PHE A 67 4.46 -14.08 -4.02
CA PHE A 67 4.88 -15.05 -5.02
C PHE A 67 4.32 -16.45 -4.73
N ARG A 68 4.36 -16.87 -3.46
CA ARG A 68 3.75 -18.14 -3.05
C ARG A 68 2.24 -18.13 -3.27
N PHE A 69 1.58 -17.05 -2.84
CA PHE A 69 0.14 -16.90 -3.00
C PHE A 69 -0.29 -17.01 -4.47
N ILE A 70 0.41 -16.34 -5.39
CA ILE A 70 0.11 -16.41 -6.84
C ILE A 70 0.33 -17.82 -7.40
N ALA A 71 1.44 -18.48 -7.06
CA ALA A 71 1.73 -19.83 -7.53
C ALA A 71 0.70 -20.86 -7.03
N GLU A 72 0.29 -20.76 -5.75
CA GLU A 72 -0.75 -21.60 -5.17
C GLU A 72 -2.13 -21.31 -5.79
N THR A 73 -2.45 -20.03 -6.07
CA THR A 73 -3.70 -19.70 -6.76
C THR A 73 -3.74 -20.26 -8.18
N GLY A 74 -2.65 -20.14 -8.94
CA GLY A 74 -2.56 -20.70 -10.29
C GLY A 74 -2.72 -22.23 -10.30
N THR A 75 -1.98 -22.94 -9.44
CA THR A 75 -2.08 -24.41 -9.32
C THR A 75 -3.47 -24.88 -8.91
N LYS A 76 -4.10 -24.21 -7.93
CA LYS A 76 -5.49 -24.49 -7.53
C LYS A 76 -6.47 -24.24 -8.68
N ALA A 77 -6.28 -23.17 -9.45
CA ALA A 77 -7.13 -22.85 -10.59
C ALA A 77 -7.04 -23.91 -11.69
N THR A 78 -5.84 -24.46 -11.94
CA THR A 78 -5.64 -25.57 -12.88
C THR A 78 -6.27 -26.87 -12.38
N ALA A 79 -6.22 -27.13 -11.08
CA ALA A 79 -6.72 -28.38 -10.48
C ALA A 79 -8.23 -28.40 -10.19
N HIS A 80 -8.92 -27.25 -10.20
CA HIS A 80 -10.35 -27.13 -9.87
C HIS A 80 -11.10 -26.43 -11.00
N HIS A 81 -10.89 -26.88 -12.24
CA HIS A 81 -11.69 -26.48 -13.40
C HIS A 81 -12.89 -27.42 -13.59
N ASP A 82 -13.49 -27.86 -12.48
CA ASP A 82 -14.56 -28.86 -12.49
C ASP A 82 -15.87 -28.18 -12.05
N GLY A 83 -16.77 -27.97 -13.02
CA GLY A 83 -18.10 -27.40 -12.75
C GLY A 83 -18.80 -26.94 -14.03
N ALA A 84 -20.11 -27.21 -14.15
CA ALA A 84 -20.90 -27.00 -15.37
C ALA A 84 -20.89 -25.56 -15.93
N LEU A 85 -20.62 -24.55 -15.10
CA LEU A 85 -20.45 -23.15 -15.52
C LEU A 85 -19.00 -22.79 -15.88
N LEU A 86 -18.02 -23.49 -15.28
CA LEU A 86 -16.59 -23.26 -15.52
C LEU A 86 -16.12 -23.98 -16.78
N GLU A 87 -16.73 -25.11 -17.14
CA GLU A 87 -16.48 -25.84 -18.39
C GLU A 87 -16.80 -25.01 -19.66
N GLN A 88 -17.65 -23.98 -19.54
CA GLN A 88 -17.93 -23.04 -20.64
C GLN A 88 -16.78 -22.06 -20.89
N ILE A 89 -15.82 -21.97 -19.96
CA ILE A 89 -14.66 -21.09 -20.03
C ILE A 89 -13.43 -21.96 -20.29
N ASP A 90 -12.65 -21.61 -21.30
CA ASP A 90 -11.38 -22.28 -21.57
C ASP A 90 -10.43 -22.21 -20.35
N LEU A 91 -9.73 -23.31 -20.07
CA LEU A 91 -8.83 -23.45 -18.92
C LEU A 91 -7.78 -22.33 -18.88
N SER A 92 -7.23 -21.94 -20.03
CA SER A 92 -6.24 -20.85 -20.14
C SER A 92 -6.82 -19.53 -19.65
N THR A 93 -8.06 -19.24 -20.07
CA THR A 93 -8.78 -18.03 -19.66
C THR A 93 -9.07 -18.05 -18.16
N TRP A 94 -9.54 -19.18 -17.62
CA TRP A 94 -9.84 -19.33 -16.19
C TRP A 94 -8.60 -19.15 -15.30
N VAL A 95 -7.48 -19.78 -15.66
CA VAL A 95 -6.21 -19.67 -14.92
C VAL A 95 -5.67 -18.24 -15.02
N THR A 96 -5.70 -17.62 -16.21
CA THR A 96 -5.32 -16.21 -16.41
C THR A 96 -6.08 -15.30 -15.45
N MET A 97 -7.42 -15.38 -15.43
CA MET A 97 -8.25 -14.54 -14.57
C MET A 97 -7.99 -14.78 -13.08
N SER A 98 -7.74 -16.04 -12.69
CA SER A 98 -7.46 -16.39 -11.28
C SER A 98 -6.13 -15.82 -10.80
N ILE A 99 -5.09 -15.93 -11.63
CA ILE A 99 -3.78 -15.34 -11.37
C ILE A 99 -3.88 -13.81 -11.34
N GLN A 100 -4.57 -13.19 -12.29
CA GLN A 100 -4.77 -11.75 -12.37
C GLN A 100 -5.47 -11.20 -11.10
N ARG A 101 -6.53 -11.86 -10.62
CA ARG A 101 -7.17 -11.53 -9.34
C ARG A 101 -6.22 -11.63 -8.15
N ALA A 102 -5.31 -12.61 -8.15
CA ALA A 102 -4.30 -12.74 -7.10
C ALA A 102 -3.31 -11.57 -7.12
N VAL A 103 -2.84 -11.16 -8.31
CA VAL A 103 -1.97 -9.99 -8.51
C VAL A 103 -2.66 -8.71 -8.04
N GLU A 104 -3.94 -8.52 -8.39
CA GLU A 104 -4.73 -7.36 -7.95
C GLU A 104 -4.89 -7.31 -6.42
N LYS A 105 -5.09 -8.47 -5.78
CA LYS A 105 -5.14 -8.56 -4.32
C LYS A 105 -3.81 -8.17 -3.66
N VAL A 106 -2.69 -8.55 -4.27
CA VAL A 106 -1.34 -8.12 -3.81
C VAL A 106 -1.18 -6.61 -4.00
N GLN A 107 -1.59 -6.08 -5.15
CA GLN A 107 -1.54 -4.64 -5.45
C GLN A 107 -2.36 -3.82 -4.46
N SER A 108 -3.59 -4.26 -4.14
CA SER A 108 -4.45 -3.61 -3.15
C SER A 108 -3.78 -3.57 -1.77
N ARG A 109 -3.21 -4.69 -1.32
CA ARG A 109 -2.46 -4.73 -0.03
C ARG A 109 -1.27 -3.77 0.02
N LEU A 110 -0.57 -3.59 -1.10
CA LEU A 110 0.51 -2.62 -1.20
C LEU A 110 0.01 -1.17 -1.12
N GLN A 111 -1.23 -0.90 -1.54
CA GLN A 111 -1.86 0.41 -1.51
C GLN A 111 -2.45 0.78 -0.13
N ASP A 112 -2.68 -0.19 0.77
CA ASP A 112 -3.24 0.09 2.09
C ASP A 112 -2.44 1.17 2.84
N GLY A 113 -3.12 2.09 3.51
CA GLY A 113 -2.50 3.17 4.30
C GLY A 113 -1.90 4.31 3.48
N LEU A 114 -1.66 4.16 2.17
CA LEU A 114 -1.16 5.28 1.34
C LEU A 114 -2.19 6.40 1.22
N SER A 115 -3.49 6.07 1.25
CA SER A 115 -4.57 7.06 1.29
C SER A 115 -4.45 7.98 2.52
N PHE A 116 -4.10 7.43 3.68
CA PHE A 116 -3.87 8.22 4.89
C PHE A 116 -2.72 9.20 4.72
N LEU A 117 -1.58 8.76 4.18
CA LEU A 117 -0.43 9.65 3.92
C LEU A 117 -0.81 10.77 2.93
N ALA A 118 -1.56 10.45 1.89
CA ALA A 118 -2.04 11.43 0.93
C ALA A 118 -2.99 12.45 1.58
N THR A 119 -3.93 11.98 2.41
CA THR A 119 -4.84 12.84 3.17
C THR A 119 -4.09 13.71 4.17
N VAL A 120 -3.15 13.17 4.94
CA VAL A 120 -2.34 13.96 5.88
C VAL A 120 -1.53 15.01 5.13
N GLY A 121 -0.88 14.62 4.04
CA GLY A 121 -0.10 15.53 3.21
C GLY A 121 -0.90 16.69 2.64
N SER A 122 -2.17 16.48 2.28
CA SER A 122 -3.03 17.53 1.73
C SER A 122 -3.76 18.35 2.79
N THR A 123 -4.10 17.77 3.95
CA THR A 123 -4.96 18.43 4.95
C THR A 123 -4.20 19.07 6.12
N ALA A 124 -3.03 18.54 6.51
CA ALA A 124 -2.26 19.06 7.64
C ALA A 124 -1.88 20.55 7.51
N PRO A 125 -1.51 21.09 6.32
CA PRO A 125 -1.22 22.52 6.18
C PRO A 125 -2.44 23.39 6.49
N PHE A 126 -3.63 22.97 6.06
CA PHE A 126 -4.88 23.70 6.29
C PHE A 126 -5.31 23.64 7.76
N ILE A 127 -5.07 22.51 8.44
CA ILE A 127 -5.30 22.38 9.87
C ILE A 127 -4.37 23.32 10.66
N GLY A 128 -3.10 23.42 10.26
CA GLY A 128 -2.15 24.38 10.84
C GLY A 128 -2.55 25.84 10.60
N LEU A 129 -2.95 26.17 9.37
CA LEU A 129 -3.47 27.49 8.99
C LEU A 129 -4.69 27.86 9.82
N PHE A 130 -5.64 26.93 9.99
CA PHE A 130 -6.81 27.13 10.83
C PHE A 130 -6.43 27.47 12.28
N GLY A 131 -5.47 26.73 12.87
CA GLY A 131 -4.95 27.02 14.21
C GLY A 131 -4.34 28.42 14.31
N THR A 132 -3.60 28.86 13.28
CA THR A 132 -3.04 30.22 13.24
C THR A 132 -4.14 31.29 13.14
N VAL A 133 -5.13 31.11 12.27
CA VAL A 133 -6.25 32.06 12.11
C VAL A 133 -7.02 32.20 13.42
N TRP A 134 -7.31 31.09 14.09
CA TRP A 134 -8.00 31.10 15.38
C TRP A 134 -7.18 31.77 16.48
N GLY A 135 -5.87 31.47 16.56
CA GLY A 135 -4.97 32.10 17.52
C GLY A 135 -4.89 33.62 17.35
N ILE A 136 -4.77 34.10 16.12
CA ILE A 136 -4.76 35.54 15.82
C ILE A 136 -6.12 36.18 16.14
N TYR A 137 -7.23 35.51 15.83
CA TYR A 137 -8.57 36.01 16.16
C TYR A 137 -8.76 36.22 17.67
N ASN A 138 -8.37 35.24 18.49
CA ASN A 138 -8.46 35.35 19.94
C ASN A 138 -7.54 36.45 20.49
N ALA A 139 -6.32 36.56 19.96
CA ALA A 139 -5.39 37.62 20.34
C ALA A 139 -5.99 39.01 20.09
N LEU A 140 -6.50 39.25 18.89
CA LEU A 140 -7.10 40.54 18.50
C LEU A 140 -8.37 40.85 19.31
N THR A 141 -9.18 39.84 19.62
CA THR A 141 -10.37 40.00 20.46
C THR A 141 -10.00 40.42 21.89
N ALA A 142 -8.99 39.78 22.49
CA ALA A 142 -8.50 40.14 23.82
C ALA A 142 -7.93 41.56 23.86
N ILE A 143 -7.16 41.96 22.84
CA ILE A 143 -6.65 43.33 22.70
C ILE A 143 -7.80 44.34 22.61
N GLY A 144 -8.79 44.06 21.75
CA GLY A 144 -9.97 44.92 21.58
C GLY A 144 -10.78 45.10 22.87
N MET A 145 -10.92 44.04 23.68
CA MET A 145 -11.58 44.11 24.98
C MET A 145 -10.76 44.88 26.03
N SER A 146 -9.43 44.76 25.99
CA SER A 146 -8.53 45.43 26.94
C SER A 146 -8.32 46.93 26.66
N GLY A 147 -8.61 47.38 25.44
CA GLY A 147 -8.36 48.76 24.98
C GLY A 147 -6.88 49.14 24.84
N ASN A 148 -5.94 48.21 25.08
CA ASN A 148 -4.50 48.46 25.06
C ASN A 148 -3.84 47.71 23.89
N ALA A 149 -3.59 48.41 22.79
CA ALA A 149 -2.96 47.88 21.58
C ALA A 149 -1.43 48.00 21.56
N SER A 150 -0.77 47.93 22.73
CA SER A 150 0.70 47.94 22.79
C SER A 150 1.31 46.70 22.10
N ILE A 151 2.41 46.90 21.39
CA ILE A 151 3.04 45.85 20.57
C ILE A 151 3.46 44.63 21.40
N ASP A 152 3.86 44.84 22.66
CA ASP A 152 4.24 43.78 23.60
C ASP A 152 3.07 42.84 23.92
N LYS A 153 1.82 43.33 23.84
CA LYS A 153 0.61 42.54 24.07
C LYS A 153 0.14 41.79 22.82
N VAL A 154 0.60 42.20 21.64
CA VAL A 154 0.22 41.57 20.35
C VAL A 154 1.26 40.54 19.90
N ALA A 155 2.54 40.84 20.08
CA ALA A 155 3.64 40.07 19.50
C ALA A 155 3.70 38.63 20.01
N GLY A 156 3.46 38.40 21.31
CA GLY A 156 3.47 37.06 21.91
C GLY A 156 2.40 36.13 21.32
N PRO A 157 1.10 36.45 21.47
CA PRO A 157 0.01 35.60 20.96
C PRO A 157 0.05 35.36 19.45
N VAL A 158 0.43 36.39 18.67
CA VAL A 158 0.57 36.26 17.20
C VAL A 158 1.74 35.33 16.85
N GLY A 159 2.86 35.44 17.56
CA GLY A 159 4.00 34.53 17.41
C GLY A 159 3.63 33.08 17.71
N GLU A 160 2.91 32.83 18.80
CA GLU A 160 2.43 31.47 19.13
C GLU A 160 1.49 30.91 18.05
N ALA A 161 0.62 31.75 17.48
CA ALA A 161 -0.28 31.34 16.41
C ALA A 161 0.49 30.90 15.16
N LEU A 162 1.60 31.55 14.79
CA LEU A 162 2.41 31.20 13.62
C LEU A 162 3.06 29.80 13.74
N ILE A 163 3.35 29.34 14.95
CA ILE A 163 3.89 28.00 15.20
C ILE A 163 2.94 26.91 14.68
N MET A 164 1.62 27.13 14.73
CA MET A 164 0.62 26.16 14.26
C MET A 164 0.75 25.87 12.76
N THR A 165 0.95 26.90 11.94
CA THR A 165 1.17 26.74 10.50
C THR A 165 2.49 26.04 10.22
N ALA A 166 3.56 26.42 10.93
CA ALA A 166 4.86 25.76 10.81
C ALA A 166 4.76 24.27 11.16
N PHE A 167 4.00 23.92 12.21
CA PHE A 167 3.77 22.54 12.61
C PHE A 167 2.93 21.77 11.57
N GLY A 168 1.89 22.39 11.01
CA GLY A 168 1.11 21.80 9.92
C GLY A 168 1.98 21.43 8.71
N LEU A 169 2.90 22.31 8.32
CA LEU A 169 3.88 22.04 7.26
C LEU A 169 4.88 20.94 7.65
N PHE A 170 5.37 20.96 8.88
CA PHE A 170 6.26 19.93 9.41
C PHE A 170 5.63 18.53 9.36
N VAL A 171 4.32 18.43 9.59
CA VAL A 171 3.58 17.16 9.47
C VAL A 171 3.32 16.79 8.00
N ALA A 172 2.96 17.76 7.16
CA ALA A 172 2.58 17.52 5.77
C ALA A 172 3.76 17.08 4.89
N VAL A 173 4.93 17.73 5.01
CA VAL A 173 6.07 17.52 4.11
C VAL A 173 6.56 16.07 4.14
N PRO A 174 6.85 15.46 5.31
CA PRO A 174 7.25 14.06 5.36
C PRO A 174 6.16 13.11 4.85
N ALA A 175 4.89 13.41 5.08
CA ALA A 175 3.77 12.57 4.61
C ALA A 175 3.70 12.55 3.07
N VAL A 176 3.80 13.71 2.42
CA VAL A 176 3.80 13.81 0.95
C VAL A 176 5.02 13.13 0.33
N LEU A 177 6.21 13.39 0.89
CA LEU A 177 7.45 12.76 0.40
C LEU A 177 7.41 11.24 0.58
N GLY A 178 6.96 10.78 1.75
CA GLY A 178 6.77 9.37 2.06
C GLY A 178 5.78 8.70 1.11
N TYR A 179 4.62 9.31 0.88
CA TYR A 179 3.62 8.83 -0.07
C TYR A 179 4.22 8.64 -1.47
N ASN A 180 4.82 9.69 -2.03
CA ASN A 180 5.39 9.65 -3.39
C ASN A 180 6.48 8.59 -3.52
N TRP A 181 7.34 8.47 -2.50
CA TRP A 181 8.40 7.48 -2.47
C TRP A 181 7.85 6.05 -2.41
N LEU A 182 6.85 5.80 -1.53
CA LEU A 182 6.20 4.50 -1.40
C LEU A 182 5.44 4.10 -2.68
N VAL A 183 4.76 5.02 -3.35
CA VAL A 183 4.07 4.75 -4.64
C VAL A 183 5.08 4.30 -5.69
N ARG A 184 6.21 5.00 -5.82
CA ARG A 184 7.28 4.62 -6.75
C ARG A 184 7.83 3.23 -6.43
N ARG A 185 8.02 2.92 -5.15
CA ARG A 185 8.53 1.62 -4.72
C ARG A 185 7.52 0.49 -4.90
N ASN A 186 6.22 0.77 -4.73
CA ASN A 186 5.13 -0.14 -5.08
C ASN A 186 5.15 -0.50 -6.57
N LYS A 187 5.42 0.47 -7.46
CA LYS A 187 5.55 0.18 -8.89
C LYS A 187 6.63 -0.87 -9.18
N SER A 188 7.83 -0.68 -8.63
CA SER A 188 8.93 -1.63 -8.79
C SER A 188 8.63 -3.00 -8.19
N ALA A 189 8.01 -3.06 -7.01
CA ALA A 189 7.59 -4.33 -6.42
C ALA A 189 6.53 -5.07 -7.27
N MET A 190 5.61 -4.31 -7.89
CA MET A 190 4.58 -4.87 -8.76
C MET A 190 5.11 -5.33 -10.12
N GLU A 191 6.20 -4.75 -10.62
CA GLU A 191 6.88 -5.24 -11.83
C GLU A 191 7.39 -6.67 -11.62
N ASP A 192 8.07 -6.93 -10.51
CA ASP A 192 8.54 -8.28 -10.14
C ASP A 192 7.38 -9.27 -9.99
N VAL A 193 6.32 -8.87 -9.29
CA VAL A 193 5.13 -9.70 -9.07
C VAL A 193 4.44 -10.05 -10.40
N ARG A 194 4.31 -9.09 -11.31
CA ARG A 194 3.69 -9.31 -12.62
C ARG A 194 4.54 -10.17 -13.53
N SER A 195 5.86 -9.99 -13.52
CA SER A 195 6.79 -10.85 -14.28
C SER A 195 6.64 -12.29 -13.81
N PHE A 196 6.75 -12.53 -12.51
CA PHE A 196 6.58 -13.87 -11.93
C PHE A 196 5.22 -14.48 -12.27
N SER A 197 4.16 -13.69 -12.17
CA SER A 197 2.79 -14.10 -12.53
C SER A 197 2.69 -14.58 -13.99
N ALA A 198 3.30 -13.84 -14.93
CA ALA A 198 3.32 -14.20 -16.34
C ALA A 198 4.10 -15.50 -16.59
N ASP A 199 5.25 -15.66 -15.93
CA ASP A 199 6.06 -16.87 -16.04
C ASP A 199 5.31 -18.09 -15.48
N VAL A 200 4.70 -17.98 -14.30
CA VAL A 200 3.89 -19.05 -13.70
C VAL A 200 2.73 -19.44 -14.60
N HIS A 201 2.03 -18.45 -15.17
CA HIS A 201 0.95 -18.69 -16.12
C HIS A 201 1.44 -19.51 -17.33
N SER A 202 2.56 -19.11 -17.94
CA SER A 202 3.10 -19.81 -19.11
C SER A 202 3.45 -21.28 -18.82
N VAL A 203 4.05 -21.56 -17.66
CA VAL A 203 4.42 -22.93 -17.26
C VAL A 203 3.18 -23.77 -16.96
N LEU A 204 2.17 -23.22 -16.28
CA LEU A 204 0.93 -23.94 -15.97
C LEU A 204 0.15 -24.32 -17.24
N ILE A 205 0.02 -23.39 -18.18
CA ILE A 205 -0.69 -23.66 -19.43
C ILE A 205 0.10 -24.59 -20.36
N SER A 206 1.42 -24.42 -20.48
CA SER A 206 2.25 -25.36 -21.23
C SER A 206 2.19 -26.78 -20.67
N GLY A 207 2.26 -26.94 -19.35
CA GLY A 207 2.12 -28.24 -18.69
C GLY A 207 0.72 -28.86 -18.87
N ALA A 208 -0.34 -28.05 -18.79
CA ALA A 208 -1.70 -28.51 -19.02
C ALA A 208 -1.93 -28.96 -20.48
N MET A 209 -1.42 -28.22 -21.47
CA MET A 209 -1.51 -28.59 -22.88
C MET A 209 -0.75 -29.90 -23.19
N SER A 210 0.47 -30.04 -22.68
CA SER A 210 1.26 -31.27 -22.86
C SER A 210 0.58 -32.51 -22.25
N THR A 211 -0.06 -32.35 -21.10
CA THR A 211 -0.81 -33.44 -20.44
C THR A 211 -2.07 -33.82 -21.23
N SER A 212 -2.78 -32.83 -21.78
CA SER A 212 -3.96 -33.03 -22.63
C SER A 212 -3.63 -33.79 -23.93
N GLU A 213 -2.54 -33.39 -24.61
CA GLU A 213 -2.08 -34.07 -25.82
C GLU A 213 -1.63 -35.52 -25.55
N ALA A 214 -0.89 -35.75 -24.46
CA ALA A 214 -0.48 -37.10 -24.05
C ALA A 214 -1.69 -38.00 -23.75
N GLY A 215 -2.73 -37.46 -23.09
CA GLY A 215 -3.99 -38.18 -22.83
C GLY A 215 -4.73 -38.56 -24.11
N ARG A 216 -4.79 -37.64 -25.09
CA ARG A 216 -5.39 -37.90 -26.41
C ARG A 216 -4.62 -38.99 -27.19
N ALA A 217 -3.30 -38.93 -27.19
CA ALA A 217 -2.46 -39.93 -27.87
C ALA A 217 -2.57 -41.33 -27.24
N ALA A 218 -2.62 -41.41 -25.90
CA ALA A 218 -2.81 -42.68 -25.18
C ALA A 218 -4.21 -43.28 -25.39
N GLY A 219 -5.24 -42.43 -25.52
CA GLY A 219 -6.60 -42.86 -25.87
C GLY A 219 -6.68 -43.42 -27.30
N ALA A 220 -6.05 -42.75 -28.27
CA ALA A 220 -6.04 -43.20 -29.66
C ALA A 220 -5.36 -44.57 -29.85
N LYS A 221 -4.30 -44.86 -29.07
CA LYS A 221 -3.56 -46.14 -29.14
C LYS A 221 -4.30 -47.32 -28.48
N LYS A 222 -5.37 -47.08 -27.72
CA LYS A 222 -6.22 -48.14 -27.14
C LYS A 222 -7.39 -48.54 -28.03
N ILE A 223 -7.67 -47.78 -29.09
CA ILE A 223 -8.84 -47.97 -29.96
C ILE A 223 -8.44 -48.54 -31.34
N GLY A 224 -7.16 -48.55 -31.70
CA GLY A 224 -6.61 -49.21 -32.89
C GLY A 224 -5.86 -50.48 -32.53
#